data_AF-A0A2G2XJD9-F1
#
_entry.id   AF-A0A2G2XJD9-F1
#
_cell.length_a   1.000
_cell.length_b   1.000
_cell.length_c   1.000
_cell.angle_alpha   90.00
_cell.angle_beta   90.00
_cell.angle_gamma   90.00
#
_symmetry.space_group_name_H-M   'P 1'
#
loop_
_entity.id
_entity.type
_entity.pdbx_description
1 polymer ?
#
loop_
_entity_poly.entity_id
_entity_poly.type
_entity_poly.pdbx_seq_one_letter_code
_entity_poly.pdbx_strand_id
1 'polypeptide(L)'
;MILEVQGQNICKTTSKHFPGLCWLDSSCRKVCIEQDKFEDGHCSKLQRKCLCTKLCAFDNIPNDAGTILVQDVKTLEAELLEEEIFRA
;
A
#
# COMPACT_ATOMS: atom_id res chain seq x y z
N MET A 1 -10.43 -0.88 -0.09
CA MET A 1 -11.02 -1.19 1.23
C MET A 1 -9.91 -1.84 2.04
N ILE A 2 -9.55 -1.25 3.17
CA ILE A 2 -8.49 -1.71 4.06
C ILE A 2 -9.11 -2.69 5.07
N LEU A 3 -8.46 -3.81 5.35
CA LEU A 3 -8.83 -4.72 6.45
C LEU A 3 -7.66 -4.75 7.43
N GLU A 4 -7.90 -4.36 8.68
CA GLU A 4 -6.91 -4.39 9.76
C GLU A 4 -6.82 -5.82 10.32
N VAL A 5 -5.68 -6.49 10.12
CA VAL A 5 -5.28 -7.69 10.87
C VAL A 5 -4.15 -7.23 11.79
N GLN A 6 -4.24 -7.54 13.09
CA GLN A 6 -3.29 -7.11 14.14
C GLN A 6 -1.87 -6.80 13.60
N GLY A 7 -1.59 -5.51 13.41
CA GLY A 7 -0.26 -4.98 13.08
C GLY A 7 0.06 -4.71 11.60
N GLN A 8 -0.75 -5.12 10.62
CA GLN A 8 -0.47 -4.91 9.19
C GLN A 8 -1.76 -4.58 8.42
N ASN A 9 -1.81 -3.44 7.72
CA ASN A 9 -2.98 -3.11 6.91
C ASN A 9 -2.92 -3.85 5.56
N ILE A 10 -3.94 -4.69 5.33
CA ILE A 10 -4.02 -5.46 4.09
C ILE A 10 -4.79 -4.65 3.05
N CYS A 11 -4.12 -4.35 1.95
CA CYS A 11 -4.69 -3.71 0.79
C CYS A 11 -5.37 -4.75 -0.09
N LYS A 12 -6.65 -4.53 -0.41
CA LYS A 12 -7.49 -5.46 -1.18
C LYS A 12 -8.07 -4.80 -2.43
N THR A 13 -8.03 -5.51 -3.56
CA THR A 13 -8.67 -5.09 -4.83
C THR A 13 -9.31 -6.27 -5.56
N THR A 14 -10.21 -6.00 -6.50
CA THR A 14 -10.70 -7.04 -7.43
C THR A 14 -9.67 -7.23 -8.55
N SER A 15 -9.37 -8.49 -8.90
CA SER A 15 -8.47 -8.82 -10.02
C SER A 15 -8.99 -8.24 -11.34
N LYS A 16 -8.09 -7.73 -12.18
CA LYS A 16 -8.42 -7.28 -13.55
C LYS A 16 -8.32 -8.41 -14.58
N HIS A 17 -7.55 -9.46 -14.25
CA HIS A 17 -7.19 -10.52 -15.17
C HIS A 17 -7.94 -11.84 -14.90
N PHE A 18 -8.58 -11.98 -13.73
CA PHE A 18 -9.32 -13.21 -13.41
C PHE A 18 -10.64 -13.27 -14.20
N PRO A 19 -10.85 -14.30 -15.04
CA PRO A 19 -12.04 -14.38 -15.86
C PRO A 19 -13.25 -14.91 -15.07
N GLY A 20 -14.41 -14.27 -15.25
CA GLY A 20 -15.70 -14.80 -14.79
C GLY A 20 -15.84 -14.95 -13.27
N LEU A 21 -16.62 -15.95 -12.86
CA LEU A 21 -16.90 -16.24 -11.45
C LEU A 21 -15.79 -17.08 -10.82
N CYS A 22 -15.38 -16.67 -9.63
CA CYS A 22 -14.34 -17.26 -8.82
C CYS A 22 -14.92 -18.37 -7.93
N TRP A 23 -14.49 -19.60 -8.18
CA TRP A 23 -14.88 -20.79 -7.42
C TRP A 23 -13.74 -21.37 -6.58
N LEU A 24 -12.51 -21.23 -7.06
CA LEU A 24 -11.31 -21.82 -6.48
C LEU A 24 -10.33 -20.71 -6.09
N ASP A 25 -10.04 -20.61 -4.79
CA ASP A 25 -9.09 -19.63 -4.26
C ASP A 25 -7.69 -19.80 -4.86
N SER A 26 -7.26 -21.04 -5.13
CA SER A 26 -5.95 -21.33 -5.74
C SER A 26 -5.81 -20.73 -7.14
N SER A 27 -6.87 -20.79 -7.96
CA SER A 27 -6.89 -20.17 -9.28
C SER A 27 -6.84 -18.64 -9.17
N CYS A 28 -7.57 -18.06 -8.23
CA CYS A 28 -7.55 -16.62 -7.98
C CYS A 28 -6.18 -16.13 -7.51
N ARG A 29 -5.60 -16.79 -6.49
CA ARG A 29 -4.26 -16.53 -5.96
C ARG A 29 -3.21 -16.53 -7.07
N LYS A 30 -3.23 -17.53 -7.95
CA LYS A 30 -2.29 -17.63 -9.08
C LYS A 30 -2.35 -16.40 -9.99
N VAL A 31 -3.56 -15.97 -10.38
CA VAL A 31 -3.74 -14.77 -11.22
C VAL A 31 -3.29 -13.51 -10.49
N CYS A 32 -3.64 -13.38 -9.20
CA CYS A 32 -3.25 -12.23 -8.39
C CYS A 32 -1.73 -12.07 -8.30
N ILE A 33 -0.99 -13.17 -8.14
CA ILE A 33 0.48 -13.17 -8.04
C ILE A 33 1.12 -12.94 -9.41
N GLU A 34 0.74 -13.74 -10.40
CA GLU A 34 1.43 -13.75 -11.69
C GLU A 34 1.09 -12.52 -12.55
N GLN A 35 -0.16 -12.06 -12.51
CA GLN A 35 -0.69 -11.05 -13.43
C GLN A 35 -0.96 -9.70 -12.75
N ASP A 36 -1.63 -9.69 -11.59
CA ASP A 36 -2.00 -8.43 -10.92
C ASP A 36 -0.91 -7.85 -10.00
N LYS A 37 0.17 -8.60 -9.73
CA LYS A 37 1.30 -8.21 -8.85
C LYS A 37 0.89 -7.98 -7.40
N PHE A 38 0.08 -8.89 -6.87
CA PHE A 38 -0.30 -8.99 -5.46
C PHE A 38 0.38 -10.21 -4.82
N GLU A 39 0.31 -10.31 -3.49
CA GLU A 39 0.99 -11.36 -2.73
C GLU A 39 0.07 -12.56 -2.48
N ASP A 40 -1.25 -12.33 -2.47
CA ASP A 40 -2.26 -13.37 -2.30
C ASP A 40 -3.58 -13.01 -3.02
N GLY A 41 -4.53 -13.94 -3.07
CA GLY A 41 -5.91 -13.71 -3.47
C GLY A 41 -6.87 -14.82 -3.05
N HIS A 42 -8.16 -14.48 -2.94
CA HIS A 42 -9.25 -15.39 -2.62
C HIS A 42 -10.56 -15.00 -3.32
N CYS A 43 -11.47 -15.96 -3.47
CA CYS A 43 -12.81 -15.72 -3.98
C CYS A 43 -13.70 -15.08 -2.91
N SER A 44 -14.38 -13.99 -3.25
CA SER A 44 -15.47 -13.47 -2.43
C SER A 44 -16.62 -14.47 -2.37
N LYS A 45 -17.22 -14.62 -1.19
CA LYS A 45 -18.32 -15.57 -0.96
C LYS A 45 -19.54 -15.28 -1.84
N LEU A 46 -20.08 -14.06 -1.75
CA LEU A 46 -21.36 -13.72 -2.39
C LEU A 46 -21.21 -13.34 -3.87
N GLN A 47 -20.33 -12.37 -4.16
CA GLN A 47 -20.17 -11.85 -5.53
C GLN A 47 -19.29 -12.74 -6.42
N ARG A 48 -18.64 -13.76 -5.86
CA ARG A 48 -17.73 -14.67 -6.57
C ARG A 48 -16.68 -13.91 -7.41
N LYS A 49 -16.27 -12.73 -6.97
CA LYS A 49 -15.14 -11.98 -7.52
C LYS A 49 -13.84 -12.51 -6.95
N CYS A 50 -12.79 -12.59 -7.77
CA CYS A 50 -11.43 -12.81 -7.31
C CYS A 50 -10.88 -11.53 -6.68
N LEU A 51 -10.44 -11.61 -5.43
CA LEU A 51 -9.94 -10.49 -4.65
C LEU A 51 -8.47 -10.70 -4.34
N CYS A 52 -7.62 -9.82 -4.84
CA CYS A 52 -6.18 -9.83 -4.60
C CYS A 52 -5.83 -9.00 -3.37
N THR A 53 -4.85 -9.47 -2.61
CA THR A 53 -4.40 -8.85 -1.35
C THR A 53 -2.88 -8.73 -1.31
N LYS A 54 -2.40 -7.63 -0.73
CA LYS A 54 -0.98 -7.38 -0.46
C LYS A 54 -0.86 -6.45 0.75
N LEU A 55 0.31 -6.36 1.34
CA LEU A 55 0.59 -5.33 2.33
C LEU A 55 0.43 -3.93 1.71
N CYS A 56 -0.24 -3.03 2.44
CA CYS A 56 -0.30 -1.63 2.01
C CYS A 56 1.07 -0.98 2.14
N ALA A 57 1.45 -0.16 1.16
CA ALA A 57 2.74 0.54 1.14
C ALA A 57 2.88 1.59 2.27
N PHE A 58 1.78 1.98 2.91
CA PHE A 58 1.74 3.08 3.89
C PHE A 58 1.89 2.64 5.35
N ASP A 59 2.02 1.35 5.64
CA ASP A 59 1.98 0.87 7.03
C ASP A 59 3.36 0.76 7.69
N ASN A 60 4.41 1.00 6.93
CA ASN A 60 5.76 1.10 7.46
C ASN A 60 6.32 2.50 7.20
N ILE A 61 5.52 3.54 7.48
CA ILE A 61 6.09 4.78 7.97
C ILE A 61 6.14 4.54 9.49
N PRO A 62 7.30 4.16 10.06
CA PRO A 62 7.48 4.39 11.48
C PRO A 62 7.02 5.81 11.77
N ASN A 63 6.27 6.02 12.83
CA ASN A 63 5.85 7.34 13.31
C ASN A 63 7.06 8.33 13.29
N ASP A 64 8.24 7.76 13.47
CA ASP A 64 9.59 8.27 13.36
C ASP A 64 9.93 8.78 11.94
N ALA A 65 9.64 8.06 10.86
CA ALA A 65 9.90 8.51 9.48
C ALA A 65 9.03 9.71 9.07
N GLY A 66 7.78 9.77 9.52
CA GLY A 66 6.95 10.97 9.36
C GLY A 66 7.52 12.16 10.14
N THR A 67 8.05 11.90 11.33
CA THR A 67 8.71 12.91 12.17
C THR A 67 10.04 13.38 11.57
N ILE A 68 10.82 12.47 10.97
CA ILE A 68 12.10 12.75 10.29
C ILE A 68 11.85 13.65 9.07
N LEU A 69 10.86 13.33 8.22
CA LEU A 69 10.52 14.18 7.07
C LEU A 69 10.13 15.60 7.48
N VAL A 70 9.40 15.77 8.58
CA VAL A 70 9.04 17.09 9.12
C VAL A 70 10.28 17.82 9.67
N GLN A 71 11.23 17.10 10.28
CA GLN A 71 12.49 17.67 10.76
C GLN A 71 13.40 18.11 9.60
N ASP A 72 13.49 17.31 8.54
CA ASP A 72 14.28 17.63 7.35
C ASP A 72 13.76 18.89 6.65
N VAL A 73 12.43 19.03 6.52
CA VAL A 73 11.81 20.25 5.96
C VAL A 73 12.13 21.49 6.80
N LYS A 74 12.03 21.39 8.14
CA LYS A 74 12.34 22.53 9.03
C LYS A 74 13.82 22.92 9.00
N THR A 75 14.71 21.93 8.89
CA THR A 75 16.15 22.18 8.78
C THR A 75 16.46 22.90 7.47
N LEU A 76 15.86 22.46 6.36
CA LEU A 76 16.04 23.09 5.05
C LEU A 76 15.48 24.52 5.01
N GLU A 77 14.33 24.77 5.67
CA GLU A 77 13.77 26.12 5.82
C GLU A 77 14.74 27.04 6.59
N ALA A 78 15.36 26.56 7.67
CA ALA A 78 16.32 27.35 8.45
C ALA A 78 17.61 27.66 7.66
N GLU A 79 18.15 26.68 6.94
CA GLU A 79 19.34 26.86 6.09
C GLU A 79 19.09 27.87 4.96
N LEU A 80 17.90 27.84 4.33
CA LEU A 80 17.50 28.81 3.31
C LEU A 80 17.38 30.23 3.86
N LEU A 81 16.81 30.38 5.06
CA LEU A 81 16.70 31.67 5.75
C LEU A 81 18.08 32.26 6.10
N GLU A 82 19.03 31.44 6.53
CA GLU A 82 20.41 31.89 6.82
C GLU A 82 21.16 32.32 5.55
N GLU A 83 21.00 31.59 4.45
CA GLU A 83 21.56 31.99 3.15
C GLU A 83 20.98 33.31 2.64
N GLU A 84 19.68 33.54 2.81
CA GLU A 84 19.03 34.81 2.42
C GLU A 84 19.52 35.99 3.27
N ILE A 85 19.69 35.81 4.58
CA ILE A 85 20.22 36.85 5.49
C ILE A 85 21.67 37.19 5.17
N PHE A 86 22.51 36.21 4.80
CA PHE A 86 23.90 36.47 4.46
C PHE A 86 24.09 37.11 3.07
N ARG A 87 23.09 36.98 2.18
CA ARG A 87 23.08 37.60 0.85
C ARG A 87 22.44 38.99 0.81
N ALA A 88 21.79 39.44 1.89
CA ALA A 88 21.14 40.75 2.03
C ALA A 88 22.09 41.81 2.60
#